data_AF-A0A9E5ENL1-F1
#
_entry.id   AF-A0A9E5ENL1-F1
#
_cell.length_a   1.000
_cell.length_b   1.000
_cell.length_c   1.000
_cell.angle_alpha   90.00
_cell.angle_beta   90.00
_cell.angle_gamma   90.00
#
_symmetry.space_group_name_H-M   'P 1'
#
loop_
_entity.id
_entity.type
_entity.pdbx_description
1 polymer ?
#
loop_
_entity_poly.entity_id
_entity_poly.type
_entity_poly.pdbx_seq_one_letter_code
_entity_poly.pdbx_strand_id
1 'polypeptide(L)'
;MRSDAKFCCRQHKRLFSDAKRDHKLYYAKNKDARQKQALNNYHANLDKNRQKQLERQKLNPALYAAHTAKRRAALLQRTPKWLTDQDFADIKKFYALAHELSQAYGFLWHVDHIIPLQGKTVSGLHVVDNLQIIPANVNIAKNNKFEAA
;
A
#
# COMPACT_ATOMS: atom_id res chain seq x y z
N MET A 1 21.23 4.34 -60.25
CA MET A 1 21.18 5.00 -58.92
C MET A 1 20.01 4.42 -58.15
N ARG A 2 20.20 3.90 -56.93
CA ARG A 2 19.09 3.32 -56.14
C ARG A 2 18.25 4.46 -55.56
N SER A 3 17.03 4.63 -56.07
CA SER A 3 16.05 5.65 -55.68
C SER A 3 15.45 5.48 -54.28
N ASP A 4 15.77 4.38 -53.59
CA ASP A 4 14.99 3.92 -52.44
C ASP A 4 15.70 4.11 -51.09
N ALA A 5 16.79 4.87 -51.06
CA ALA A 5 17.48 5.21 -49.82
C ALA A 5 16.66 6.26 -49.04
N LYS A 6 15.58 5.83 -48.37
CA LYS A 6 14.86 6.65 -47.39
C LYS A 6 15.86 7.17 -46.37
N PHE A 7 16.15 8.46 -46.43
CA PHE A 7 17.03 9.16 -45.50
C PHE A 7 16.52 8.86 -44.08
N CYS A 8 17.23 7.99 -43.38
CA CYS A 8 16.76 7.50 -42.10
C CYS A 8 17.09 8.56 -41.04
N CYS A 9 16.27 9.61 -40.98
CA CYS A 9 16.42 10.65 -39.99
C CYS A 9 16.43 10.03 -38.58
N ARG A 10 17.16 10.65 -37.65
CA ARG A 10 17.31 10.15 -36.27
C ARG A 10 15.95 9.92 -35.59
N GLN A 11 14.97 10.74 -35.94
CA GLN A 11 13.59 10.62 -35.49
C GLN A 11 12.90 9.36 -36.03
N HIS A 12 13.09 9.02 -37.30
CA HIS A 12 12.55 7.79 -37.89
C HIS A 12 13.19 6.53 -37.30
N LYS A 13 14.51 6.52 -37.05
CA LYS A 13 15.18 5.41 -36.32
C LYS A 13 14.62 5.23 -34.92
N ARG A 14 14.39 6.34 -34.21
CA ARG A 14 13.85 6.34 -32.86
C ARG A 14 12.41 5.81 -32.83
N LEU A 15 11.54 6.31 -33.71
CA LEU A 15 10.16 5.86 -33.83
C LEU A 15 10.07 4.36 -34.15
N PHE A 16 10.91 3.86 -35.07
CA PHE A 16 10.95 2.43 -35.41
C PHE A 16 11.47 1.57 -34.25
N SER A 17 12.50 2.04 -33.55
CA SER A 17 13.06 1.34 -32.38
C SER A 17 12.09 1.33 -31.20
N ASP A 18 11.35 2.42 -30.97
CA ASP A 18 10.36 2.51 -29.90
C ASP A 18 9.11 1.69 -30.24
N ALA A 19 8.69 1.64 -31.51
CA ALA A 19 7.59 0.78 -31.97
C ALA A 19 7.90 -0.72 -31.82
N LYS A 20 9.18 -1.11 -31.90
CA LYS A 20 9.64 -2.49 -31.66
C LYS A 20 10.02 -2.78 -30.21
N ARG A 21 9.93 -1.80 -29.31
CA ARG A 21 10.31 -1.98 -27.91
C ARG A 21 9.18 -2.68 -27.17
N ASP A 22 9.42 -3.92 -26.78
CA ASP A 22 8.54 -4.60 -25.82
C ASP A 22 8.76 -4.00 -24.43
N HIS A 23 7.90 -3.04 -24.08
CA HIS A 23 7.91 -2.41 -22.78
C HIS A 23 7.71 -3.44 -21.65
N LYS A 24 6.84 -4.45 -21.83
CA LYS A 24 6.56 -5.45 -20.80
C LYS A 24 7.80 -6.26 -20.48
N LEU A 25 8.52 -6.74 -21.50
CA LEU A 25 9.80 -7.44 -21.32
C LEU A 25 10.87 -6.54 -20.71
N TYR A 26 10.95 -5.28 -21.14
CA TYR A 26 11.88 -4.31 -20.55
C TYR A 26 11.60 -4.08 -19.06
N TYR A 27 10.34 -3.88 -18.68
CA TYR A 27 9.94 -3.71 -17.27
C TYR A 27 10.23 -4.96 -16.45
N ALA A 28 9.95 -6.15 -16.98
CA ALA A 28 10.24 -7.41 -16.30
C ALA A 28 11.75 -7.58 -16.05
N LYS A 29 12.59 -7.33 -17.07
CA LYS A 29 14.06 -7.43 -16.96
C LYS A 29 14.69 -6.43 -16.00
N ASN A 30 14.09 -5.23 -15.86
CA ASN A 30 14.64 -4.14 -15.05
C ASN A 30 13.89 -3.95 -13.72
N LYS A 31 13.04 -4.89 -13.33
CA LYS A 31 12.15 -4.76 -12.16
C LYS A 31 12.94 -4.43 -10.89
N ASP A 32 13.98 -5.21 -10.61
CA ASP A 32 14.75 -5.10 -9.35
C ASP A 32 15.56 -3.81 -9.29
N ALA A 33 16.22 -3.44 -10.39
CA ALA A 33 16.97 -2.18 -10.49
C ALA A 33 16.05 -0.96 -10.28
N ARG A 34 14.84 -0.99 -10.85
CA ARG A 34 13.85 0.08 -10.66
C ARG A 34 13.28 0.10 -9.24
N GLN A 35 13.06 -1.05 -8.62
CA GLN A 35 12.64 -1.12 -7.22
C GLN A 35 13.71 -0.53 -6.30
N LYS A 36 14.98 -0.90 -6.50
CA LYS A 36 16.11 -0.35 -5.75
C LYS A 36 16.23 1.17 -5.93
N GLN A 37 16.11 1.66 -7.17
CA GLN A 37 16.13 3.09 -7.45
C GLN A 37 14.95 3.83 -6.81
N ALA A 38 13.75 3.24 -6.86
CA ALA A 38 12.56 3.83 -6.23
C ALA A 38 12.71 3.90 -4.70
N LEU A 39 13.26 2.85 -4.08
CA LEU A 39 13.57 2.81 -2.65
C LEU A 39 14.57 3.92 -2.29
N ASN A 40 15.67 4.04 -3.04
CA ASN A 40 16.68 5.08 -2.82
C ASN A 40 16.08 6.50 -2.93
N ASN A 41 15.27 6.73 -3.97
CA ASN A 41 14.60 8.02 -4.17
C ASN A 41 13.60 8.34 -3.05
N TYR A 42 12.91 7.31 -2.53
CA TYR A 42 12.00 7.45 -1.40
C TYR A 42 12.76 7.86 -0.14
N HIS A 43 13.84 7.15 0.22
CA HIS A 43 14.67 7.47 1.38
C HIS A 43 15.34 8.85 1.26
N ALA A 44 15.80 9.23 0.07
CA ALA A 44 16.40 10.55 -0.18
C ALA A 44 15.41 11.72 -0.02
N ASN A 45 14.09 11.47 -0.07
CA ASN A 45 13.05 12.50 -0.03
C ASN A 45 12.01 12.28 1.06
N LEU A 46 12.32 11.54 2.13
CA LEU A 46 11.37 11.16 3.18
C LEU A 46 10.60 12.36 3.75
N ASP A 47 11.32 13.38 4.23
CA ASP A 47 10.71 14.54 4.87
C ASP A 47 9.84 15.34 3.90
N LYS A 48 10.30 15.51 2.66
CA LYS A 48 9.54 16.17 1.60
C LYS A 48 8.25 15.41 1.27
N ASN A 49 8.31 14.09 1.23
CA ASN A 49 7.14 13.25 0.99
C ASN A 49 6.15 13.34 2.15
N ARG A 50 6.64 13.34 3.40
CA ARG A 50 5.84 13.54 4.59
C ARG A 50 5.15 14.90 4.60
N GLN A 51 5.87 15.98 4.29
CA GLN A 51 5.31 17.33 4.24
C GLN A 51 4.21 17.44 3.19
N LYS A 52 4.45 16.90 1.98
CA LYS A 52 3.42 16.85 0.92
C LYS A 52 2.17 16.09 1.36
N GLN A 53 2.34 15.00 2.10
CA GLN A 53 1.21 14.24 2.63
C GLN A 53 0.38 15.07 3.62
N LEU A 54 1.04 15.80 4.53
CA LEU A 54 0.38 16.69 5.49
C LEU A 54 -0.37 17.82 4.79
N GLU A 55 0.25 18.49 3.81
CA GLU A 55 -0.40 19.55 3.04
C GLU A 55 -1.61 19.01 2.25
N ARG A 56 -1.49 17.81 1.66
CA ARG A 56 -2.64 17.17 1.00
C ARG A 56 -3.79 16.90 1.98
N GLN A 57 -3.50 16.52 3.22
CA GLN A 57 -4.52 16.32 4.26
C GLN A 57 -5.24 17.63 4.60
N LYS A 58 -4.47 18.70 4.84
CA LYS A 58 -5.00 20.03 5.15
C LYS A 58 -5.86 20.61 4.02
N LEU A 59 -5.44 20.43 2.77
CA LEU A 59 -6.16 20.95 1.59
C LEU A 59 -7.44 20.18 1.26
N ASN A 60 -7.59 18.92 1.72
CA ASN A 60 -8.70 18.05 1.34
C ASN A 60 -9.47 17.46 2.53
N PRO A 61 -9.91 18.27 3.52
CA PRO A 61 -10.51 17.74 4.75
C PRO A 61 -11.77 16.91 4.47
N ALA A 62 -12.60 17.34 3.52
CA ALA A 62 -13.82 16.61 3.11
C ALA A 62 -13.52 15.19 2.59
N LEU A 63 -12.45 15.02 1.81
CA LEU A 63 -12.03 13.72 1.30
C LEU A 63 -11.68 12.76 2.44
N TYR A 64 -10.87 13.22 3.40
CA TYR A 64 -10.45 12.38 4.52
C TYR A 64 -11.61 12.11 5.49
N ALA A 65 -12.53 13.05 5.67
CA ALA A 65 -13.77 12.81 6.43
C ALA A 65 -14.60 11.68 5.79
N ALA A 66 -14.77 11.69 4.46
CA ALA A 66 -15.46 10.63 3.73
C ALA A 66 -14.75 9.27 3.88
N HIS A 67 -13.41 9.24 3.80
CA HIS A 67 -12.63 8.03 4.03
C HIS A 67 -12.81 7.47 5.45
N THR A 68 -12.78 8.33 6.48
CA THR A 68 -13.00 7.94 7.87
C THR A 68 -14.42 7.39 8.07
N ALA A 69 -15.43 8.04 7.51
CA ALA A 69 -16.81 7.56 7.57
C ALA A 69 -16.96 6.18 6.91
N LYS A 70 -16.37 5.97 5.72
CA LYS A 70 -16.35 4.69 5.03
C LYS A 70 -15.66 3.60 5.85
N ARG A 71 -14.51 3.90 6.47
CA ARG A 71 -13.80 2.96 7.34
C ARG A 71 -14.62 2.58 8.57
N ARG A 72 -15.26 3.56 9.23
CA ARG A 72 -16.13 3.31 10.38
C ARG A 72 -17.29 2.40 10.01
N ALA A 73 -17.97 2.68 8.90
CA ALA A 73 -19.06 1.84 8.42
C ALA A 73 -18.58 0.40 8.12
N ALA A 74 -17.43 0.25 7.47
CA ALA A 74 -16.86 -1.07 7.19
C ALA A 74 -16.52 -1.84 8.47
N LEU A 75 -15.96 -1.19 9.48
CA LEU A 75 -15.71 -1.81 10.79
C LEU A 75 -17.02 -2.27 11.42
N LEU A 76 -18.01 -1.39 11.55
CA LEU A 76 -19.31 -1.73 12.15
C LEU A 76 -20.00 -2.91 11.44
N GLN A 77 -19.93 -2.97 10.12
CA GLN A 77 -20.50 -4.07 9.33
C GLN A 77 -19.73 -5.38 9.48
N ARG A 78 -18.46 -5.33 9.88
CA ARG A 78 -17.60 -6.50 10.09
C ARG A 78 -17.47 -6.89 11.54
N THR A 79 -17.95 -6.08 12.49
CA THR A 79 -18.04 -6.41 13.92
C THR A 79 -19.29 -7.25 14.15
N PRO A 80 -19.17 -8.56 14.45
CA PRO A 80 -20.33 -9.40 14.66
C PRO A 80 -21.09 -9.06 15.94
N LYS A 81 -22.41 -9.27 15.94
CA LYS A 81 -23.28 -8.99 17.11
C LYS A 81 -23.08 -9.96 18.27
N TRP A 82 -22.48 -11.12 18.02
CA TRP A 82 -22.24 -12.14 19.04
C TRP A 82 -20.99 -11.85 19.89
N LEU A 83 -20.22 -10.80 19.57
CA LEU A 83 -19.06 -10.41 20.36
C LEU A 83 -19.50 -9.97 21.76
N THR A 84 -18.77 -10.47 22.75
CA THR A 84 -18.93 -10.16 24.17
C THR A 84 -18.09 -8.94 24.57
N ASP A 85 -18.36 -8.38 25.75
CA ASP A 85 -17.53 -7.32 26.33
C ASP A 85 -16.07 -7.75 26.51
N GLN A 86 -15.85 -9.05 26.78
CA GLN A 86 -14.53 -9.63 26.90
C GLN A 86 -13.79 -9.60 25.55
N ASP A 87 -14.46 -9.94 24.45
CA ASP A 87 -13.85 -9.86 23.11
C ASP A 87 -13.45 -8.42 22.77
N PHE A 88 -14.29 -7.44 23.10
CA PHE A 88 -13.95 -6.03 22.92
C PHE A 88 -12.77 -5.59 23.81
N ALA A 89 -12.68 -6.11 25.03
CA ALA A 89 -11.54 -5.86 25.91
C ALA A 89 -10.25 -6.46 25.31
N ASP A 90 -10.31 -7.65 24.74
CA ASP A 90 -9.16 -8.30 24.12
C ASP A 90 -8.73 -7.57 22.83
N ILE A 91 -9.66 -7.12 22.00
CA ILE A 91 -9.35 -6.23 20.86
C ILE A 91 -8.61 -4.97 21.33
N LYS A 92 -9.03 -4.34 22.44
CA LYS A 92 -8.33 -3.17 23.00
C LYS A 92 -6.91 -3.52 23.45
N LYS A 93 -6.68 -4.70 24.03
CA LYS A 93 -5.34 -5.17 24.43
C LYS A 93 -4.40 -5.27 23.22
N PHE A 94 -4.87 -5.70 22.05
CA PHE A 94 -4.05 -5.71 20.83
C PHE A 94 -3.52 -4.31 20.47
N TYR A 95 -4.38 -3.28 20.55
CA TYR A 95 -3.97 -1.90 20.30
C TYR A 95 -3.01 -1.36 21.36
N ALA A 96 -3.26 -1.68 22.63
CA ALA A 96 -2.36 -1.30 23.73
C ALA A 96 -0.97 -1.94 23.55
N LEU A 97 -0.92 -3.25 23.30
CA LEU A 97 0.32 -3.98 23.08
C LEU A 97 1.08 -3.46 21.85
N ALA A 98 0.39 -3.16 20.74
CA ALA A 98 1.05 -2.55 19.58
C ALA A 98 1.67 -1.17 19.92
N HIS A 99 1.03 -0.39 20.78
CA HIS A 99 1.59 0.87 21.27
C HIS A 99 2.82 0.66 22.15
N GLU A 100 2.75 -0.25 23.12
CA GLU A 100 3.86 -0.61 24.01
C GLU A 100 5.08 -1.13 23.23
N LEU A 101 4.86 -2.02 22.27
CA LEU A 101 5.91 -2.52 21.37
C LEU A 101 6.52 -1.38 20.55
N SER A 102 5.70 -0.42 20.10
CA SER A 102 6.22 0.75 19.37
C SER A 102 7.15 1.60 20.21
N GLN A 103 6.83 1.79 21.49
CA GLN A 103 7.67 2.52 22.43
C GLN A 103 8.94 1.73 22.79
N ALA A 104 8.82 0.43 23.03
CA ALA A 104 9.93 -0.41 23.47
C ALA A 104 11.00 -0.63 22.39
N TYR A 105 10.59 -0.82 21.13
CA TYR A 105 11.51 -1.17 20.04
C TYR A 105 11.92 0.02 19.16
N GLY A 106 11.34 1.21 19.36
CA GLY A 106 11.69 2.42 18.62
C GLY A 106 11.24 2.44 17.16
N PHE A 107 10.34 1.54 16.76
CA PHE A 107 9.67 1.58 15.46
C PHE A 107 8.20 1.20 15.59
N LEU A 108 7.36 1.67 14.66
CA LEU A 108 5.91 1.51 14.76
C LEU A 108 5.45 0.07 14.51
N TRP A 109 4.60 -0.43 15.41
CA TRP A 109 3.84 -1.66 15.26
C TRP A 109 2.36 -1.32 15.05
N HIS A 110 1.68 -2.07 14.18
CA HIS A 110 0.27 -1.89 13.87
C HIS A 110 -0.52 -3.15 14.19
N VAL A 111 -1.78 -2.96 14.58
CA VAL A 111 -2.79 -4.02 14.55
C VAL A 111 -3.30 -4.15 13.11
N ASP A 112 -3.15 -5.33 12.53
CA ASP A 112 -3.57 -5.69 11.18
C ASP A 112 -4.65 -6.78 11.23
N HIS A 113 -5.48 -6.83 10.20
CA HIS A 113 -6.45 -7.90 10.00
C HIS A 113 -5.85 -8.98 9.11
N ILE A 114 -5.69 -10.21 9.59
CA ILE A 114 -5.12 -11.34 8.83
C ILE A 114 -5.87 -11.49 7.50
N ILE A 115 -7.19 -11.61 7.58
CA ILE A 115 -8.12 -11.48 6.47
C ILE A 115 -8.60 -10.01 6.41
N PRO A 116 -8.34 -9.28 5.31
CA PRO A 116 -8.66 -7.86 5.22
C PRO A 116 -10.18 -7.62 5.27
N LEU A 117 -10.60 -6.56 5.96
CA LEU A 117 -12.03 -6.20 6.06
C LEU A 117 -12.66 -5.80 4.72
N GLN A 118 -11.84 -5.28 3.81
CA GLN A 118 -12.22 -4.75 2.49
C GLN A 118 -11.31 -5.32 1.39
N GLY A 119 -11.06 -6.63 1.44
CA GLY A 119 -10.33 -7.33 0.40
C GLY A 119 -11.08 -7.36 -0.93
N LYS A 120 -10.35 -7.59 -2.03
CA LYS A 120 -10.94 -7.69 -3.37
C LYS A 120 -11.77 -8.97 -3.54
N THR A 121 -11.30 -10.07 -2.96
CA THR A 121 -11.87 -11.42 -3.13
C THR A 121 -12.48 -11.97 -1.84
N VAL A 122 -12.07 -11.45 -0.68
CA VAL A 122 -12.51 -11.90 0.64
C VAL A 122 -12.81 -10.71 1.55
N SER A 123 -13.53 -10.95 2.64
CA SER A 123 -13.74 -9.97 3.69
C SER A 123 -13.73 -10.63 5.06
N GLY A 124 -12.76 -10.26 5.89
CA GLY A 124 -12.65 -10.73 7.26
C GLY A 124 -13.61 -10.02 8.22
N LEU A 125 -13.79 -10.62 9.40
CA LEU A 125 -14.54 -10.04 10.51
C LEU A 125 -13.61 -9.23 11.44
N HIS A 126 -14.15 -8.26 12.16
CA HIS A 126 -13.40 -7.54 13.19
C HIS A 126 -13.53 -8.28 14.54
N VAL A 127 -12.76 -9.36 14.66
CA VAL A 127 -12.76 -10.29 15.81
C VAL A 127 -11.33 -10.56 16.23
N VAL A 128 -11.11 -11.00 17.48
CA VAL A 128 -9.78 -11.26 18.05
C VAL A 128 -8.95 -12.19 17.16
N ASP A 129 -9.55 -13.30 16.71
CA ASP A 129 -8.87 -14.33 15.88
C ASP A 129 -8.43 -13.82 14.51
N ASN A 130 -8.97 -12.69 14.05
CA ASN A 130 -8.58 -12.07 12.79
C ASN A 130 -7.60 -10.91 12.98
N LEU A 131 -7.14 -10.64 14.21
CA LEU A 131 -6.17 -9.58 14.49
C LEU A 131 -4.76 -10.15 14.69
N GLN A 132 -3.77 -9.42 14.19
CA GLN A 132 -2.35 -9.70 14.43
C GLN A 132 -1.59 -8.40 14.65
N ILE A 133 -0.52 -8.44 15.43
CA ILE A 133 0.39 -7.30 15.61
C ILE A 133 1.60 -7.51 14.73
N ILE A 134 1.81 -6.60 13.79
CA ILE A 134 2.91 -6.68 12.83
C ILE A 134 3.61 -5.31 12.70
N PRO A 135 4.89 -5.28 12.27
CA PRO A 135 5.58 -4.02 12.00
C PRO A 135 4.82 -3.18 10.97
N ALA A 136 4.80 -1.86 11.17
CA ALA A 136 4.02 -0.93 10.34
C ALA A 136 4.36 -1.00 8.85
N ASN A 137 5.64 -1.17 8.52
CA ASN A 137 6.12 -1.33 7.14
C ASN A 137 5.54 -2.60 6.47
N VAL A 138 5.43 -3.70 7.20
CA VAL A 138 4.84 -4.96 6.71
C VAL A 138 3.35 -4.77 6.45
N ASN A 139 2.61 -4.14 7.38
CA ASN A 139 1.20 -3.85 7.21
C ASN A 139 0.92 -2.95 5.98
N ILE A 140 1.71 -1.88 5.83
CA ILE A 140 1.60 -0.94 4.69
C ILE A 140 1.85 -1.68 3.37
N ALA A 141 2.83 -2.59 3.33
CA ALA A 141 3.13 -3.37 2.14
C ALA A 141 2.04 -4.40 1.80
N LYS A 142 1.43 -5.03 2.81
CA LYS A 142 0.31 -5.98 2.68
C LYS A 142 -0.94 -5.30 2.12
N ASN A 143 -1.33 -4.13 2.64
CA ASN A 143 -2.56 -3.43 2.25
C ASN A 143 -3.78 -4.37 2.42
N ASN A 144 -4.79 -4.29 1.55
CA ASN A 144 -5.96 -5.17 1.57
C ASN A 144 -5.77 -6.47 0.76
N LYS A 145 -4.53 -6.93 0.60
CA LYS A 145 -4.24 -8.19 -0.10
C LYS A 145 -4.50 -9.36 0.84
N PHE A 146 -5.03 -10.43 0.27
CA PHE A 146 -5.14 -11.72 0.91
C PHE A 146 -4.66 -12.77 -0.09
N GLU A 147 -3.62 -13.49 0.28
CA GLU A 147 -3.14 -14.65 -0.47
C GLU A 147 -3.60 -15.87 0.32
N ALA A 148 -4.46 -16.70 -0.30
CA ALA A 148 -4.80 -17.98 0.28
C ALA A 148 -3.53 -18.85 0.24
N ALA A 149 -3.21 -19.47 1.38
CA ALA A 149 -2.15 -20.47 1.46
C ALA A 149 -2.52 -21.71 0.64
#